data_AF-A0A432VA31-F1
#
_entry.id   AF-A0A432VA31-F1
#
_cell.length_a   1.000
_cell.length_b   1.000
_cell.length_c   1.000
_cell.angle_alpha   90.00
_cell.angle_beta   90.00
_cell.angle_gamma   90.00
#
_symmetry.space_group_name_H-M   'P 1'
#
loop_
_entity.id
_entity.type
_entity.pdbx_description
1 polymer ?
#
loop_
_entity_poly.entity_id
_entity_poly.type
_entity_poly.pdbx_seq_one_letter_code
_entity_poly.pdbx_strand_id
1 'polypeptide(L)'
;MAESMIEKVARAICASDFLGDNDVWAKLSPAMQGNYCDNARAAIEAMREPTMFMLRSADNAIISDERFESGPFESDKFTWETMIDAALAEQQS
;
A
#
# COMPACT_ATOMS: atom_id res chain seq x y z
N MET A 1 12.01 17.14 3.44
CA MET A 1 11.84 15.86 4.15
C MET A 1 11.05 14.95 3.24
N ALA A 2 11.48 13.70 3.07
CA ALA A 2 10.70 12.74 2.30
C ALA A 2 9.42 12.40 3.07
N GLU A 3 8.30 12.32 2.35
CA GLU A 3 7.00 11.96 2.91
C GLU A 3 7.03 10.53 3.49
N SER A 4 6.50 10.35 4.70
CA SER A 4 6.40 9.02 5.32
C SER A 4 5.35 8.15 4.62
N MET A 5 5.50 6.82 4.64
CA MET A 5 4.46 5.94 4.10
C MET A 5 3.11 6.10 4.82
N ILE A 6 3.12 6.41 6.11
CA ILE A 6 1.91 6.71 6.87
C ILE A 6 1.20 7.94 6.28
N GLU A 7 1.94 9.01 5.99
CA GLU A 7 1.37 10.22 5.39
C GLU A 7 0.86 9.97 3.97
N LYS A 8 1.58 9.18 3.16
CA LYS A 8 1.12 8.78 1.82
C LYS A 8 -0.22 8.06 1.86
N VAL A 9 -0.34 7.05 2.73
CA VAL A 9 -1.59 6.29 2.89
C VAL A 9 -2.69 7.18 3.49
N ALA A 10 -2.38 8.02 4.47
CA ALA A 10 -3.34 8.96 5.06
C ALA A 10 -3.92 9.93 4.02
N ARG A 11 -3.08 10.46 3.13
CA ARG A 11 -3.51 11.30 2.00
C ARG A 11 -4.36 10.54 1.00
N ALA A 12 -4.02 9.29 0.68
CA ALA A 12 -4.81 8.46 -0.22
C ALA A 12 -6.21 8.16 0.37
N ILE A 13 -6.29 7.84 1.67
CA ILE A 13 -7.57 7.66 2.37
C ILE A 13 -8.37 8.96 2.35
N CYS A 14 -7.75 10.08 2.70
CA CYS A 14 -8.38 11.40 2.63
C CYS A 14 -8.90 11.69 1.22
N ALA A 15 -8.09 11.48 0.18
CA ALA A 15 -8.51 11.71 -1.19
C ALA A 15 -9.71 10.84 -1.57
N SER A 16 -9.74 9.57 -1.14
CA SER A 16 -10.88 8.67 -1.36
C SER A 16 -12.18 9.21 -0.76
N ASP A 17 -12.15 9.79 0.43
CA ASP A 17 -13.33 10.39 1.07
C ASP A 17 -13.87 11.62 0.31
N PHE A 18 -12.99 12.32 -0.43
CA PHE A 18 -13.31 13.54 -1.17
C PHE A 18 -13.23 13.35 -2.70
N LEU A 19 -13.61 12.17 -3.21
CA LEU A 19 -13.69 11.86 -4.66
C LEU A 19 -12.39 12.12 -5.44
N GLY A 20 -11.24 11.93 -4.79
CA GLY A 20 -9.91 12.09 -5.37
C GLY A 20 -9.31 13.49 -5.26
N ASP A 21 -9.93 14.43 -4.54
CA ASP A 21 -9.37 15.78 -4.35
C ASP A 21 -8.21 15.78 -3.34
N ASN A 22 -6.99 15.70 -3.86
CA ASN A 22 -5.76 15.76 -3.08
C ASN A 22 -5.49 17.14 -2.43
N ASP A 23 -6.13 18.21 -2.91
CA ASP A 23 -5.94 19.56 -2.34
C ASP A 23 -6.69 19.72 -1.01
N VAL A 24 -7.58 18.79 -0.66
CA VAL A 24 -8.31 18.81 0.62
C VAL A 24 -7.37 18.57 1.78
N TRP A 25 -6.34 17.72 1.64
CA TRP A 25 -5.40 17.39 2.71
C TRP A 25 -4.78 18.64 3.36
N ALA A 26 -4.33 19.60 2.54
CA ALA A 26 -3.70 20.82 3.01
C ALA A 26 -4.68 21.78 3.72
N LYS A 27 -5.99 21.62 3.48
CA LYS A 27 -7.06 22.43 4.06
C LYS A 27 -7.60 21.84 5.37
N LEU A 28 -7.28 20.57 5.67
CA LEU A 28 -7.70 19.92 6.90
C LEU A 28 -6.97 20.49 8.12
N SER A 29 -7.67 20.48 9.26
CA SER A 29 -7.03 20.81 10.54
C SER A 29 -6.00 19.74 10.92
N PRO A 30 -4.98 20.08 11.74
CA PRO A 30 -4.00 19.10 12.21
C PRO A 30 -4.62 17.91 12.94
N ALA A 31 -5.73 18.12 13.66
CA ALA A 31 -6.46 17.04 14.32
C ALA A 31 -7.08 16.06 13.31
N MET A 32 -7.65 16.57 12.21
CA MET A 32 -8.20 15.71 11.15
C MET A 32 -7.11 14.97 10.40
N GLN A 33 -5.98 15.63 10.07
CA GLN A 33 -4.81 14.96 9.50
C GLN A 33 -4.29 13.86 10.43
N GLY A 34 -4.29 14.12 11.75
CA GLY A 34 -3.96 13.12 12.78
C GLY A 34 -4.85 11.87 12.70
N ASN A 35 -6.17 12.05 12.60
CA ASN A 35 -7.10 10.93 12.46
C ASN A 35 -6.82 10.08 11.21
N TYR A 36 -6.53 10.71 10.06
CA TYR A 36 -6.16 9.97 8.85
C TYR A 36 -4.83 9.23 9.01
N CYS A 37 -3.85 9.83 9.70
CA CYS A 37 -2.59 9.14 10.03
C CYS A 37 -2.81 7.92 10.94
N ASP A 38 -3.75 7.98 11.89
CA ASP A 38 -4.09 6.84 12.74
C ASP A 38 -4.78 5.73 11.96
N ASN A 39 -5.70 6.09 11.05
CA ASN A 39 -6.31 5.13 10.12
C ASN A 39 -5.26 4.48 9.22
N ALA A 40 -4.32 5.27 8.69
CA ALA A 40 -3.22 4.77 7.86
C ALA A 40 -2.32 3.79 8.63
N ARG A 41 -2.03 4.06 9.92
CA ARG A 41 -1.28 3.13 10.77
C ARG A 41 -2.04 1.81 10.94
N ALA A 42 -3.33 1.87 11.25
CA ALA A 42 -4.15 0.68 11.41
C ALA A 42 -4.17 -0.17 10.13
N ALA A 43 -4.32 0.46 8.96
CA ALA A 43 -4.28 -0.22 7.67
C ALA A 43 -2.92 -0.91 7.43
N ILE A 44 -1.80 -0.22 7.66
CA ILE A 44 -0.46 -0.78 7.47
C ILE A 44 -0.18 -1.90 8.47
N GLU A 45 -0.61 -1.78 9.73
CA GLU A 45 -0.48 -2.85 10.72
C GLU A 45 -1.27 -4.09 10.30
N ALA A 46 -2.48 -3.95 9.77
CA ALA A 46 -3.26 -5.08 9.24
C ALA A 46 -2.53 -5.79 8.08
N MET A 47 -1.81 -5.05 7.24
CA MET A 47 -1.02 -5.63 6.14
C MET A 47 0.18 -6.47 6.59
N ARG A 48 0.54 -6.47 7.88
CA ARG A 48 1.55 -7.38 8.44
C ARG A 48 1.10 -8.84 8.48
N GLU A 49 -0.20 -9.08 8.37
CA GLU A 49 -0.80 -10.41 8.33
C GLU A 49 -1.36 -10.67 6.91
N PRO A 50 -0.49 -10.90 5.90
CA PRO A 50 -0.95 -11.09 4.52
C PRO A 50 -1.84 -12.33 4.37
N THR A 51 -2.82 -12.28 3.47
CA THR A 51 -3.68 -13.42 3.20
C THR A 51 -2.92 -14.52 2.45
N MET A 52 -3.44 -15.75 2.50
CA MET A 52 -2.86 -16.87 1.75
C MET A 52 -2.85 -16.62 0.24
N PHE A 53 -3.80 -15.84 -0.29
CA PHE A 53 -3.82 -15.47 -1.70
C PHE A 53 -2.66 -14.54 -2.06
N MET A 54 -2.40 -13.52 -1.24
CA MET A 54 -1.23 -12.64 -1.40
C MET A 54 0.08 -13.43 -1.37
N LEU A 55 0.24 -14.35 -0.41
CA LEU A 55 1.45 -15.17 -0.28
C LEU A 55 1.67 -16.08 -1.50
N ARG A 56 0.62 -16.71 -2.04
CA ARG A 56 0.73 -17.54 -3.25
C ARG A 56 1.10 -16.73 -4.48
N SER A 57 0.58 -15.51 -4.59
CA SER A 57 0.95 -14.61 -5.69
C SER A 57 2.41 -14.20 -5.62
N ALA A 58 2.96 -13.99 -4.42
CA ALA A 58 4.39 -13.76 -4.20
C ALA A 58 5.26 -14.95 -4.65
N ASP A 59 4.89 -16.18 -4.28
CA ASP A 59 5.61 -17.39 -4.69
C ASP A 59 5.63 -17.53 -6.22
N ASN A 60 4.49 -17.30 -6.88
CA ASN A 60 4.38 -17.37 -8.34
C ASN A 60 5.21 -16.29 -9.03
N ALA A 61 5.25 -15.07 -8.49
CA ALA A 61 6.07 -13.99 -9.01
C ALA A 61 7.55 -14.40 -9.04
N ILE A 62 8.07 -14.95 -7.94
CA ILE A 62 9.46 -15.41 -7.82
C ILE A 62 9.80 -16.52 -8.83
N ILE A 63 8.88 -17.46 -9.05
CA ILE A 63 9.09 -18.59 -9.98
C ILE A 63 9.06 -18.15 -11.45
N SER A 64 8.26 -17.13 -11.76
CA SER A 64 8.03 -16.65 -13.13
C SER A 64 8.99 -15.54 -13.59
N ASP A 65 9.76 -14.96 -12.68
CA ASP A 65 10.53 -13.76 -12.98
C ASP A 65 11.93 -14.07 -13.54
N GLU A 66 12.07 -13.97 -14.86
CA GLU A 66 13.38 -13.98 -15.54
C GLU A 66 14.28 -12.80 -15.12
N ARG A 67 13.75 -11.80 -14.40
CA ARG A 67 14.49 -10.62 -13.87
C ARG A 67 15.20 -10.88 -12.55
N PHE A 68 15.36 -12.14 -12.12
CA PHE A 68 16.17 -12.51 -10.95
C PHE A 68 17.61 -11.97 -11.00
N GLU A 69 18.09 -11.60 -12.19
CA GLU A 69 19.39 -10.96 -12.43
C GLU A 69 19.44 -9.45 -12.05
N SER A 70 18.31 -8.82 -11.75
CA SER A 70 18.22 -7.36 -11.53
C SER A 70 18.68 -6.89 -10.15
N GLY A 71 19.03 -7.83 -9.25
CA GLY A 71 19.44 -7.54 -7.88
C GLY A 71 18.30 -7.64 -6.86
N PRO A 72 18.64 -7.70 -5.56
CA PRO A 72 17.67 -8.03 -4.50
C PRO A 72 16.59 -6.96 -4.30
N PHE A 73 16.89 -5.67 -4.49
CA PHE A 73 15.91 -4.59 -4.24
C PHE A 73 14.73 -4.62 -5.21
N GLU A 74 15.00 -4.93 -6.48
CA GLU A 74 14.03 -4.98 -7.56
C GLU A 74 13.14 -6.22 -7.43
N SER A 75 13.73 -7.34 -7.01
CA SER A 75 13.01 -8.55 -6.68
C SER A 75 12.08 -8.33 -5.48
N ASP A 76 12.58 -7.77 -4.37
CA ASP A 76 11.77 -7.47 -3.18
C ASP A 76 10.62 -6.52 -3.50
N LYS A 77 10.89 -5.49 -4.31
CA LYS A 77 9.88 -4.55 -4.78
C LYS A 77 8.80 -5.24 -5.62
N PHE A 78 9.19 -6.06 -6.59
CA PHE A 78 8.25 -6.78 -7.46
C PHE A 78 7.37 -7.76 -6.67
N THR A 79 7.95 -8.47 -5.71
CA THR A 79 7.21 -9.33 -4.79
C THR A 79 6.21 -8.52 -3.96
N TRP A 80 6.63 -7.39 -3.40
CA TRP A 80 5.75 -6.49 -2.66
C TRP A 80 4.58 -5.99 -3.52
N GLU A 81 4.86 -5.46 -4.72
CA GLU A 81 3.83 -4.98 -5.66
C GLU A 81 2.82 -6.10 -6.00
N THR A 82 3.30 -7.31 -6.28
CA THR A 82 2.44 -8.46 -6.58
C THR A 82 1.52 -8.83 -5.42
N MET A 83 2.02 -8.77 -4.18
CA MET A 83 1.19 -9.02 -2.99
C MET A 83 0.10 -7.96 -2.84
N ILE A 84 0.42 -6.68 -3.09
CA ILE A 84 -0.56 -5.60 -3.04
C ILE A 84 -1.63 -5.77 -4.13
N ASP A 85 -1.22 -6.06 -5.35
CA ASP A 85 -2.15 -6.29 -6.47
C ASP A 85 -3.09 -7.47 -6.18
N ALA A 86 -2.57 -8.55 -5.57
CA ALA A 86 -3.38 -9.67 -5.12
C ALA A 86 -4.41 -9.27 -4.06
N ALA A 87 -4.02 -8.45 -3.07
CA ALA A 87 -4.93 -7.95 -2.05
C ALA A 87 -6.07 -7.10 -2.65
N LEU A 88 -5.74 -6.27 -3.66
CA LEU A 88 -6.71 -5.43 -4.36
C LEU A 88 -7.67 -6.22 -5.26
N ALA A 89 -7.25 -7.39 -5.74
CA ALA A 89 -8.05 -8.29 -6.57
C ALA A 89 -8.96 -9.24 -5.76
N GLU A 90 -8.61 -9.58 -4.52
CA GLU A 90 -9.33 -10.56 -3.68
C GLU A 90 -10.80 -10.19 -3.41
N GLN A 91 -11.15 -8.91 -3.47
CA GLN A 91 -12.53 -8.43 -3.28
C GLN A 91 -13.35 -8.32 -4.59
N GLN A 92 -12.74 -8.59 -5.74
CA GLN A 92 -13.40 -8.50 -7.06
C GLN A 92 -13.79 -9.88 -7.64
N SER A 93 -13.51 -10.96 -6.92
CA SER A 93 -13.75 -12.35 -7.31
C SER A 93 -14.94 -13.00 -6.60
#